data_AF-C3ZVY8-F1
#
_entry.id   AF-C3ZVY8-F1
#
_cell.length_a   1.000
_cell.length_b   1.000
_cell.length_c   1.000
_cell.angle_alpha   90.00
_cell.angle_beta   90.00
_cell.angle_gamma   90.00
#
_symmetry.space_group_name_H-M   'P 1'
#
loop_
_entity.id
_entity.type
_entity.pdbx_description
1 polymer ?
#
loop_
_entity_poly.entity_id
_entity_poly.type
_entity_poly.pdbx_seq_one_letter_code
_entity_poly.pdbx_strand_id
1 'polypeptide(L)'
;MERQLELGYSRVLRDAIADNDTQLQTEALKCLGDLYLERGRIEKDEGEFDKAAALYGAAFVRCTDSDGREAIKHRIRYVEKLASKAHCKDWHSHRDIENNIRTFPSSILRVADACLTLDRTQDGRDVGFLKETYTRTLVTAIATCDTPLEVEVLKTLGDLYLEEGKVMSDLSLMLKAKRMYERARTRCDDDPDEREALLHRVLYTERIKEVLKRRLGANTAAPRYVKVNTSIIHSYVKVNTPMIHKGRSSRLNIIPASVPGMTDRLFAYLLIGCP
;
A
#
# COMPACT_ATOMS: atom_id res chain seq x y z
N MET A 1 9.66 1.39 22.31
CA MET A 1 9.88 0.12 21.58
C MET A 1 8.57 -0.41 21.00
N GLU A 2 7.50 -0.52 21.78
CA GLU A 2 6.17 -1.00 21.33
C GLU A 2 5.60 -0.26 20.12
N ARG A 3 5.66 1.08 20.08
CA ARG A 3 5.19 1.85 18.91
C ARG A 3 5.88 1.48 17.59
N GLN A 4 7.14 1.04 17.64
CA GLN A 4 7.86 0.59 16.44
C GLN A 4 7.43 -0.81 16.01
N LEU A 5 7.17 -1.71 16.97
CA LEU A 5 6.62 -3.04 16.70
C LEU A 5 5.22 -2.95 16.10
N GLU A 6 4.36 -2.12 16.70
CA GLU A 6 3.01 -1.87 16.19
C GLU A 6 3.04 -1.34 14.75
N LEU A 7 3.89 -0.34 14.47
CA LEU A 7 4.09 0.15 13.10
C LEU A 7 4.57 -0.95 12.15
N GLY A 8 5.51 -1.79 12.60
CA GLY A 8 6.04 -2.92 11.84
C GLY A 8 4.94 -3.90 11.43
N TYR A 9 4.16 -4.40 12.40
CA TYR A 9 3.04 -5.29 12.11
C TYR A 9 1.93 -4.62 11.31
N SER A 10 1.69 -3.32 11.51
CA SER A 10 0.72 -2.56 10.71
C SER A 10 1.13 -2.53 9.23
N ARG A 11 2.43 -2.31 8.93
CA ARG A 11 2.96 -2.37 7.56
C ARG A 11 2.80 -3.77 6.97
N VAL A 12 3.14 -4.81 7.74
CA VAL A 12 2.95 -6.21 7.32
C VAL A 12 1.49 -6.49 7.00
N LEU A 13 0.55 -6.02 7.84
CA LEU A 13 -0.88 -6.18 7.59
C LEU A 13 -1.31 -5.50 6.29
N ARG A 14 -0.93 -4.23 6.09
CA ARG A 14 -1.22 -3.51 4.85
C ARG A 14 -0.70 -4.27 3.63
N ASP A 15 0.57 -4.68 3.67
CA ASP A 15 1.21 -5.33 2.53
C ASP A 15 0.60 -6.70 2.27
N ALA A 16 0.26 -7.46 3.32
CA ALA A 16 -0.45 -8.74 3.20
C ALA A 16 -1.86 -8.58 2.61
N ILE A 17 -2.58 -7.49 2.92
CA ILE A 17 -3.86 -7.17 2.26
C ILE A 17 -3.61 -6.82 0.78
N ALA A 18 -2.61 -5.98 0.50
CA ALA A 18 -2.23 -5.57 -0.86
C ALA A 18 -1.81 -6.77 -1.74
N ASP A 19 -1.20 -7.78 -1.13
CA ASP A 19 -0.74 -9.00 -1.80
C ASP A 19 -1.80 -10.12 -1.77
N ASN A 20 -2.93 -9.90 -1.07
CA ASN A 20 -3.98 -10.87 -0.80
C ASN A 20 -3.46 -12.16 -0.13
N ASP A 21 -2.44 -12.03 0.72
CA ASP A 21 -1.87 -13.09 1.53
C ASP A 21 -2.68 -13.26 2.82
N THR A 22 -3.60 -14.22 2.82
CA THR A 22 -4.51 -14.45 3.96
C THR A 22 -3.79 -15.00 5.19
N GLN A 23 -2.71 -15.76 5.00
CA GLN A 23 -1.92 -16.31 6.10
C GLN A 23 -1.16 -15.19 6.81
N LEU A 24 -0.46 -14.34 6.05
CA LEU A 24 0.28 -13.22 6.62
C LEU A 24 -0.64 -12.15 7.23
N GLN A 25 -1.83 -11.92 6.65
CA GLN A 25 -2.87 -11.10 7.26
C GLN A 25 -3.27 -11.63 8.64
N THR A 26 -3.50 -12.94 8.74
CA THR A 26 -3.89 -13.61 9.99
C THR A 26 -2.81 -13.49 11.04
N GLU A 27 -1.54 -13.75 10.69
CA GLU A 27 -0.42 -13.63 11.62
C GLU A 27 -0.17 -12.18 12.05
N ALA A 28 -0.26 -11.21 11.14
CA ALA A 28 -0.12 -9.80 11.49
C ALA A 28 -1.18 -9.34 12.49
N LEU A 29 -2.43 -9.75 12.29
CA LEU A 29 -3.54 -9.45 13.20
C LEU A 29 -3.38 -10.12 14.57
N LYS A 30 -2.87 -11.36 14.61
CA LYS A 30 -2.51 -12.04 15.86
C LYS A 30 -1.43 -11.29 16.61
N CYS A 31 -0.34 -10.90 15.94
CA CYS A 31 0.75 -10.15 16.55
C CYS A 31 0.29 -8.77 17.07
N LEU A 32 -0.56 -8.08 16.31
CA LEU A 32 -1.19 -6.83 16.79
C LEU A 32 -2.06 -7.10 18.02
N GLY A 33 -2.90 -8.15 17.99
CA GLY A 33 -3.71 -8.52 19.15
C GLY A 33 -2.87 -8.85 20.39
N ASP A 34 -1.76 -9.57 20.21
CA ASP A 34 -0.81 -9.89 21.29
C ASP A 34 -0.18 -8.60 21.89
N LEU A 35 0.12 -7.58 21.06
CA LEU A 35 0.60 -6.27 21.55
C LEU A 35 -0.45 -5.52 22.37
N TYR A 36 -1.69 -5.42 21.87
CA TYR A 36 -2.79 -4.77 22.58
C TYR A 36 -3.13 -5.51 23.89
N LEU A 37 -3.05 -6.84 23.88
CA LEU A 37 -3.23 -7.67 25.06
C LEU A 37 -2.18 -7.37 26.14
N GLU A 38 -0.91 -7.33 25.78
CA GLU A 38 0.16 -6.99 26.73
C GLU A 38 0.04 -5.56 27.23
N ARG A 39 -0.35 -4.61 26.37
CA ARG A 39 -0.62 -3.24 26.79
C ARG A 39 -1.75 -3.17 27.81
N GLY A 40 -2.88 -3.83 27.55
CA GLY A 40 -4.00 -3.93 28.50
C GLY A 40 -3.60 -4.58 29.84
N ARG A 41 -2.66 -5.54 29.84
CA ARG A 41 -2.14 -6.14 31.08
C ARG A 41 -1.27 -5.18 31.89
N ILE A 42 -0.42 -4.39 31.22
CA ILE A 42 0.50 -3.45 31.86
C ILE A 42 -0.26 -2.23 32.37
N GLU A 43 -1.08 -1.63 31.50
CA GLU A 43 -1.82 -0.39 31.76
C GLU A 43 -3.09 -0.62 32.58
N LYS A 44 -3.57 -1.88 32.63
CA LYS A 44 -4.87 -2.27 33.21
C LYS A 44 -6.03 -1.54 32.53
N ASP A 45 -5.93 -1.37 31.21
CA ASP A 45 -6.93 -0.73 30.37
C ASP A 45 -7.83 -1.78 29.69
N GLU A 46 -9.13 -1.73 30.00
CA GLU A 46 -10.14 -2.60 29.40
C GLU A 46 -10.30 -2.34 27.90
N GLY A 47 -10.13 -1.09 27.46
CA GLY A 47 -10.21 -0.74 26.03
C GLY A 47 -9.09 -1.37 25.21
N GLU A 48 -7.94 -1.68 25.81
CA GLU A 48 -6.87 -2.42 25.13
C GLU A 48 -7.20 -3.92 25.02
N PHE A 49 -7.93 -4.51 25.99
CA PHE A 49 -8.45 -5.87 25.86
C PHE A 49 -9.51 -5.99 24.76
N ASP A 50 -10.40 -5.00 24.63
CA ASP A 50 -11.39 -4.97 23.56
C ASP A 50 -10.73 -4.89 22.18
N LYS A 51 -9.72 -4.03 22.02
CA LYS A 51 -8.92 -3.96 20.79
C LYS A 51 -8.23 -5.28 20.46
N ALA A 52 -7.66 -5.95 21.46
CA ALA A 52 -7.04 -7.26 21.28
C ALA A 52 -8.07 -8.31 20.83
N ALA A 53 -9.23 -8.37 21.48
CA ALA A 53 -10.32 -9.27 21.12
C ALA A 53 -10.83 -9.01 19.69
N ALA A 54 -11.02 -7.74 19.32
CA ALA A 54 -11.40 -7.33 17.97
C ALA A 54 -10.37 -7.79 16.93
N LEU A 55 -9.08 -7.56 17.16
CA LEU A 55 -8.01 -8.00 16.25
C LEU A 55 -7.96 -9.53 16.10
N TYR A 56 -8.14 -10.28 17.18
CA TYR A 56 -8.22 -11.74 17.10
C TYR A 56 -9.48 -12.23 16.39
N GLY A 57 -10.65 -11.63 16.62
CA GLY A 57 -11.87 -11.93 15.87
C GLY A 57 -11.70 -11.65 14.38
N ALA A 58 -11.04 -10.54 14.06
CA ALA A 58 -10.73 -10.17 12.70
C ALA A 58 -9.68 -11.11 12.06
N ALA A 59 -8.76 -11.69 12.84
CA ALA A 59 -7.86 -12.76 12.40
C ALA A 59 -8.62 -14.07 12.17
N PHE A 60 -9.55 -14.42 13.05
CA PHE A 60 -10.37 -15.62 12.96
C PHE A 60 -11.18 -15.68 11.66
N VAL A 61 -11.85 -14.57 11.30
CA VAL A 61 -12.62 -14.45 10.06
C VAL A 61 -11.74 -14.59 8.81
N ARG A 62 -10.49 -14.12 8.88
CA ARG A 62 -9.55 -14.12 7.74
C ARG A 62 -8.73 -15.40 7.62
N CYS A 63 -8.62 -16.18 8.69
CA CYS A 63 -7.88 -17.44 8.72
C CYS A 63 -8.62 -18.51 7.91
N THR A 64 -7.94 -19.18 6.99
CA THR A 64 -8.49 -20.32 6.21
C THR A 64 -8.12 -21.67 6.81
N ASP A 65 -7.10 -21.70 7.68
CA ASP A 65 -6.57 -22.91 8.32
C ASP A 65 -7.35 -23.27 9.59
N SER A 66 -7.75 -24.54 9.73
CA SER A 66 -8.57 -25.00 10.86
C SER A 66 -7.81 -24.97 12.18
N ASP A 67 -6.53 -25.36 12.16
CA ASP A 67 -5.70 -25.45 13.35
C ASP A 67 -5.34 -24.05 13.84
N GLY A 68 -5.00 -23.16 12.92
CA GLY A 68 -4.83 -21.73 13.15
C GLY A 68 -6.06 -21.08 13.75
N ARG A 69 -7.27 -21.41 13.26
CA ARG A 69 -8.53 -20.92 13.85
C ARG A 69 -8.71 -21.36 15.31
N GLU A 70 -8.39 -22.60 15.65
CA GLU A 70 -8.52 -23.05 17.04
C GLU A 70 -7.52 -22.34 17.97
N ALA A 71 -6.28 -22.14 17.51
CA ALA A 71 -5.30 -21.33 18.24
C ALA A 71 -5.78 -19.88 18.47
N ILE A 72 -6.47 -19.28 17.50
CA ILE A 72 -7.07 -17.94 17.64
C ILE A 72 -8.23 -17.97 18.64
N LYS A 73 -9.11 -18.99 18.62
CA LYS A 73 -10.17 -19.13 19.64
C LYS A 73 -9.62 -19.24 21.05
N HIS A 74 -8.49 -19.92 21.23
CA HIS A 74 -7.82 -19.98 22.54
C HIS A 74 -7.34 -18.59 23.00
N ARG A 75 -6.78 -17.78 22.09
CA ARG A 75 -6.40 -16.39 22.39
C ARG A 75 -7.62 -15.54 22.75
N ILE A 76 -8.72 -15.61 21.98
CA ILE A 76 -9.97 -14.88 22.27
C ILE A 76 -10.49 -15.23 23.67
N ARG A 77 -10.64 -16.53 23.98
CA ARG A 77 -11.06 -17.01 25.30
C ARG A 77 -10.12 -16.55 26.42
N TYR A 78 -8.83 -16.43 26.13
CA TYR A 78 -7.85 -15.94 27.10
C TYR A 78 -8.03 -14.45 27.38
N VAL A 79 -8.23 -13.62 26.37
CA VAL A 79 -8.55 -12.18 26.55
C VAL A 79 -9.83 -12.00 27.34
N GLU A 80 -10.91 -12.71 26.96
CA GLU A 80 -12.20 -12.68 27.68
C GLU A 80 -12.01 -12.97 29.18
N LYS A 81 -11.20 -14.00 29.50
CA LYS A 81 -10.89 -14.39 30.87
C LYS A 81 -10.09 -13.32 31.61
N LEU A 82 -9.17 -12.63 30.93
CA LEU A 82 -8.36 -11.57 31.54
C LEU A 82 -9.20 -10.32 31.79
N ALA A 83 -10.00 -9.89 30.81
CA ALA A 83 -10.91 -8.77 30.96
C ALA A 83 -11.94 -9.02 32.08
N SER A 84 -12.52 -10.22 32.13
CA SER A 84 -13.43 -10.62 33.23
C SER A 84 -12.78 -10.60 34.62
N LYS A 85 -11.46 -10.84 34.69
CA LYS A 85 -10.68 -10.78 35.93
C LYS A 85 -10.22 -9.36 36.28
N ALA A 86 -10.17 -8.45 35.30
CA ALA A 86 -9.80 -7.07 35.49
C ALA A 86 -10.90 -6.27 36.21
N HIS A 87 -12.20 -6.61 36.05
CA HIS A 87 -13.24 -6.78 37.11
C HIS A 87 -14.67 -7.09 36.56
N CYS A 88 -15.56 -7.49 37.48
CA CYS A 88 -16.91 -8.05 37.30
C CYS A 88 -18.00 -6.99 37.04
N LYS A 89 -18.64 -6.99 35.85
CA LYS A 89 -20.11 -7.06 35.61
C LYS A 89 -20.55 -6.69 34.18
N ASP A 90 -19.71 -6.00 33.41
CA ASP A 90 -20.10 -5.49 32.08
C ASP A 90 -19.30 -6.11 30.92
N TRP A 91 -18.78 -7.34 31.09
CA TRP A 91 -18.19 -8.07 29.97
C TRP A 91 -19.28 -8.52 29.01
N HIS A 92 -19.45 -7.75 27.94
CA HIS A 92 -20.29 -8.10 26.81
C HIS A 92 -19.76 -9.38 26.16
N SER A 93 -20.57 -10.44 26.21
CA SER A 93 -20.28 -11.69 25.51
C SER A 93 -19.98 -11.39 24.04
N HIS A 94 -19.16 -12.23 23.41
CA HIS A 94 -18.84 -12.27 21.97
C HIS A 94 -20.03 -12.03 21.00
N ARG A 95 -21.27 -12.09 21.49
CA ARG A 95 -22.52 -11.78 20.78
C ARG A 95 -22.79 -10.28 20.57
N ASP A 96 -22.16 -9.37 21.32
CA ASP A 96 -22.45 -7.92 21.26
C ASP A 96 -21.43 -7.08 20.47
N ILE A 97 -20.24 -7.62 20.17
CA ILE A 97 -19.30 -6.99 19.22
C ILE A 97 -19.94 -6.91 17.82
N GLU A 98 -20.81 -7.87 17.51
CA GLU A 98 -21.62 -7.89 16.28
C GLU A 98 -22.74 -6.82 16.30
N ASN A 99 -23.13 -6.29 17.47
CA ASN A 99 -24.27 -5.37 17.63
C ASN A 99 -23.89 -3.90 17.90
N ASN A 100 -22.65 -3.60 18.32
CA ASN A 100 -22.17 -2.21 18.51
C ASN A 100 -21.82 -1.49 17.19
N ILE A 101 -22.12 -2.10 16.04
CA ILE A 101 -21.88 -1.56 14.68
C ILE A 101 -22.72 -0.29 14.39
N ARG A 102 -23.78 -0.04 15.16
CA ARG A 102 -24.62 1.15 14.98
C ARG A 102 -24.30 2.21 16.02
N THR A 103 -23.60 3.24 15.55
CA THR A 103 -23.61 4.64 16.00
C THR A 103 -22.24 5.16 16.43
N PHE A 104 -21.40 5.47 15.43
CA PHE A 104 -20.38 6.50 15.57
C PHE A 104 -20.64 7.61 14.54
N PRO A 105 -20.41 8.89 14.88
CA PRO A 105 -20.61 10.02 13.95
C PRO A 105 -19.69 9.84 12.73
N SER A 106 -20.27 10.04 11.53
CA SER A 106 -19.78 9.64 10.21
C SER A 106 -18.27 9.34 10.07
N SER A 107 -17.94 8.12 9.65
CA SER A 107 -16.61 7.69 9.16
C SER A 107 -15.94 8.72 8.24
N ILE A 108 -16.72 9.41 7.42
CA ILE A 108 -16.30 10.50 6.53
C ILE A 108 -15.65 11.66 7.29
N LEU A 109 -16.21 12.10 8.43
CA LEU A 109 -15.63 13.16 9.27
C LEU A 109 -14.31 12.73 9.92
N ARG A 110 -14.16 11.45 10.30
CA ARG A 110 -12.91 10.92 10.87
C ARG A 110 -11.81 10.80 9.82
N VAL A 111 -12.17 10.34 8.61
CA VAL A 111 -11.25 10.31 7.47
C VAL A 111 -10.87 11.73 7.08
N ALA A 112 -11.84 12.63 6.98
CA ALA A 112 -11.59 14.04 6.69
C ALA A 112 -10.75 14.71 7.78
N ASP A 113 -10.99 14.45 9.06
CA ASP A 113 -10.18 14.98 10.17
C ASP A 113 -8.76 14.41 10.16
N ALA A 114 -8.59 13.12 9.85
CA ALA A 114 -7.28 12.53 9.61
C ALA A 114 -6.59 13.23 8.42
N CYS A 115 -7.29 13.45 7.30
CA CYS A 115 -6.79 14.19 6.15
C CYS A 115 -6.44 15.66 6.49
N LEU A 116 -7.29 16.35 7.27
CA LEU A 116 -7.12 17.76 7.65
C LEU A 116 -6.00 17.96 8.67
N THR A 117 -5.85 17.03 9.61
CA THR A 117 -4.71 16.99 10.54
C THR A 117 -3.39 16.86 9.77
N LEU A 118 -3.42 16.18 8.61
CA LEU A 118 -2.26 16.00 7.73
C LEU A 118 -2.01 17.20 6.80
N ASP A 119 -3.04 17.89 6.31
CA ASP A 119 -2.88 19.11 5.51
C ASP A 119 -2.22 20.26 6.30
N ARG A 120 -2.33 20.27 7.64
CA ARG A 120 -1.64 21.22 8.51
C ARG A 120 -0.15 20.92 8.72
N THR A 121 0.32 19.74 8.34
CA THR A 121 1.73 19.33 8.41
C THR A 121 2.48 19.58 7.10
N GLN A 122 1.93 20.42 6.22
CA GLN A 122 2.48 20.81 4.92
C GLN A 122 3.90 21.38 5.02
N ASP A 123 4.87 20.48 4.86
CA ASP A 123 6.12 20.78 4.20
C ASP A 123 6.55 19.53 3.41
N GLY A 124 6.39 19.55 2.07
CA GLY A 124 6.96 18.58 1.13
C GLY A 124 6.50 17.10 1.28
N ARG A 125 5.49 16.69 0.51
CA ARG A 125 4.89 15.34 0.54
C ARG A 125 5.90 14.18 0.44
N ASP A 126 6.08 13.44 1.54
CA ASP A 126 6.51 12.05 1.51
C ASP A 126 5.27 11.13 1.40
N VAL A 127 5.06 10.54 0.22
CA VAL A 127 3.99 9.54 -0.02
C VAL A 127 4.13 8.34 0.93
N GLY A 128 5.36 8.07 1.41
CA GLY A 128 5.65 7.08 2.44
C GLY A 128 4.94 7.38 3.76
N PHE A 129 5.13 8.58 4.30
CA PHE A 129 4.47 9.04 5.53
C PHE A 129 2.94 8.98 5.45
N LEU A 130 2.37 9.36 4.30
CA LEU A 130 0.92 9.31 4.09
C LEU A 130 0.41 7.86 4.14
N LYS A 131 1.09 6.95 3.44
CA LYS A 131 0.77 5.53 3.44
C LYS A 131 0.85 4.97 4.85
N GLU A 132 1.85 5.35 5.65
CA GLU A 132 1.97 4.93 7.05
C GLU A 132 0.84 5.43 7.94
N THR A 133 0.39 6.67 7.76
CA THR A 133 -0.70 7.22 8.56
C THR A 133 -2.01 6.48 8.30
N TYR A 134 -2.34 6.23 7.04
CA TYR A 134 -3.50 5.40 6.69
C TYR A 134 -3.33 3.95 7.15
N THR A 135 -2.11 3.41 7.11
CA THR A 135 -1.83 2.07 7.65
C THR A 135 -2.16 1.97 9.15
N ARG A 136 -1.82 2.99 9.95
CA ARG A 136 -2.18 3.03 11.36
C ARG A 136 -3.69 3.19 11.58
N THR A 137 -4.32 4.02 10.75
CA THR A 137 -5.77 4.25 10.79
C THR A 137 -6.52 2.96 10.45
N LEU A 138 -6.00 2.14 9.50
CA LEU A 138 -6.56 0.84 9.16
C LEU A 138 -6.56 -0.11 10.36
N VAL A 139 -5.42 -0.23 11.06
CA VAL A 139 -5.34 -1.07 12.27
C VAL A 139 -6.30 -0.58 13.35
N THR A 140 -6.38 0.74 13.53
CA THR A 140 -7.31 1.35 14.50
C THR A 140 -8.77 1.05 14.15
N ALA A 141 -9.14 1.15 12.87
CA ALA A 141 -10.48 0.83 12.39
C ALA A 141 -10.84 -0.64 12.66
N ILE A 142 -9.92 -1.56 12.35
CA ILE A 142 -10.12 -3.00 12.62
C ILE A 142 -10.22 -3.27 14.12
N ALA A 143 -9.34 -2.66 14.94
CA ALA A 143 -9.30 -2.85 16.39
C ALA A 143 -10.52 -2.23 17.10
N THR A 144 -11.20 -1.27 16.48
CA THR A 144 -12.44 -0.66 17.00
C THR A 144 -13.70 -1.18 16.29
N CYS A 145 -13.56 -2.18 15.42
CA CYS A 145 -14.63 -2.72 14.59
C CYS A 145 -15.39 -1.65 13.76
N ASP A 146 -14.74 -0.53 13.44
CA ASP A 146 -15.29 0.53 12.60
C ASP A 146 -15.16 0.12 11.12
N THR A 147 -16.11 -0.70 10.67
CA THR A 147 -16.16 -1.23 9.30
C THR A 147 -16.25 -0.13 8.24
N PRO A 148 -17.08 0.91 8.39
CA PRO A 148 -17.09 2.04 7.45
C PRO A 148 -15.72 2.74 7.36
N LEU A 149 -15.03 2.96 8.49
CA LEU A 149 -13.68 3.50 8.46
C LEU A 149 -12.67 2.54 7.82
N GLU A 150 -12.76 1.22 8.08
CA GLU A 150 -11.91 0.21 7.43
C GLU A 150 -12.06 0.30 5.91
N VAL A 151 -13.30 0.39 5.42
CA VAL A 151 -13.64 0.51 4.00
C VAL A 151 -13.06 1.78 3.38
N GLU A 152 -13.25 2.94 4.01
CA GLU A 152 -12.71 4.20 3.51
C GLU A 152 -11.18 4.20 3.45
N VAL A 153 -10.52 3.72 4.51
CA VAL A 153 -9.05 3.65 4.55
C VAL A 153 -8.51 2.71 3.47
N LEU A 154 -9.19 1.58 3.20
CA LEU A 154 -8.84 0.68 2.11
C LEU A 154 -8.99 1.35 0.74
N LYS A 155 -10.04 2.15 0.51
CA LYS A 155 -10.19 2.96 -0.72
C LYS A 155 -9.01 3.91 -0.89
N THR A 156 -8.67 4.66 0.15
CA THR A 156 -7.58 5.64 0.09
C THR A 156 -6.21 4.99 -0.12
N LEU A 157 -5.92 3.87 0.54
CA LEU A 157 -4.70 3.10 0.29
C LEU A 157 -4.66 2.55 -1.14
N GLY A 158 -5.81 2.11 -1.67
CA GLY A 158 -5.96 1.72 -3.07
C GLY A 158 -5.63 2.86 -4.04
N ASP A 159 -6.13 4.07 -3.77
CA ASP A 159 -5.85 5.26 -4.58
C ASP A 159 -4.35 5.59 -4.57
N LEU A 160 -3.69 5.51 -3.41
CA LEU A 160 -2.25 5.73 -3.28
C LEU A 160 -1.44 4.72 -4.10
N TYR A 161 -1.78 3.43 -4.05
CA TYR A 161 -1.13 2.41 -4.88
C TYR A 161 -1.38 2.64 -6.38
N LEU A 162 -2.59 3.10 -6.74
CA LEU A 162 -2.95 3.36 -8.13
C LEU A 162 -2.15 4.53 -8.71
N GLU A 163 -2.05 5.63 -7.96
CA GLU A 163 -1.27 6.81 -8.38
C GLU A 163 0.22 6.50 -8.44
N GLU A 164 0.78 5.83 -7.43
CA GLU A 164 2.17 5.39 -7.44
C GLU A 164 2.46 4.45 -8.62
N GLY A 165 1.56 3.49 -8.89
CA GLY A 165 1.65 2.59 -10.03
C GLY A 165 1.58 3.28 -11.38
N LYS A 166 0.79 4.36 -11.53
CA LYS A 166 0.77 5.18 -12.75
C LYS A 166 2.10 5.89 -12.97
N VAL A 167 2.65 6.52 -11.92
CA VAL A 167 3.92 7.25 -11.98
C VAL A 167 5.07 6.30 -12.28
N MET A 168 5.13 5.16 -11.60
CA MET A 168 6.20 4.16 -11.77
C MET A 168 6.01 3.25 -12.98
N SER A 169 4.84 3.29 -13.62
CA SER A 169 4.42 2.30 -14.63
C SER A 169 4.53 0.85 -14.15
N ASP A 170 4.27 0.61 -12.86
CA ASP A 170 4.40 -0.69 -12.21
C ASP A 170 3.04 -1.43 -12.15
N LEU A 171 2.96 -2.54 -12.87
CA LEU A 171 1.76 -3.38 -12.92
C LEU A 171 1.45 -4.05 -11.56
N SER A 172 2.47 -4.28 -10.72
CA SER A 172 2.30 -4.88 -9.40
C SER A 172 1.54 -3.94 -8.46
N LEU A 173 1.84 -2.63 -8.50
CA LEU A 173 1.12 -1.62 -7.73
C LEU A 173 -0.34 -1.48 -8.17
N MET A 174 -0.64 -1.69 -9.45
CA MET A 174 -2.03 -1.73 -9.93
C MET A 174 -2.80 -2.95 -9.41
N LEU A 175 -2.14 -4.10 -9.31
CA LEU A 175 -2.73 -5.29 -8.67
C LEU A 175 -2.97 -5.05 -7.18
N LYS A 176 -2.03 -4.40 -6.49
CA LYS A 176 -2.19 -4.00 -5.07
C LYS A 176 -3.38 -3.07 -4.88
N ALA A 177 -3.52 -2.04 -5.72
CA ALA A 177 -4.66 -1.12 -5.71
C ALA A 177 -5.99 -1.87 -5.92
N LYS A 178 -6.06 -2.74 -6.94
CA LYS A 178 -7.24 -3.57 -7.19
C LYS A 178 -7.63 -4.40 -5.97
N ARG A 179 -6.68 -5.10 -5.35
CA ARG A 179 -6.95 -5.95 -4.18
C ARG A 179 -7.42 -5.14 -2.98
N MET A 180 -6.93 -3.90 -2.79
CA MET A 180 -7.46 -3.00 -1.77
C MET A 180 -8.94 -2.66 -2.00
N TYR A 181 -9.34 -2.34 -3.24
CA TYR A 181 -10.75 -2.07 -3.56
C TYR A 181 -11.63 -3.32 -3.44
N GLU A 182 -11.15 -4.48 -3.90
CA GLU A 182 -11.86 -5.75 -3.72
C GLU A 182 -12.04 -6.07 -2.24
N ARG A 183 -11.02 -5.82 -1.43
CA ARG A 183 -11.10 -5.97 0.02
C ARG A 183 -12.13 -5.03 0.64
N ALA A 184 -12.11 -3.74 0.28
CA ALA A 184 -13.12 -2.78 0.72
C ALA A 184 -14.52 -3.29 0.37
N ARG A 185 -14.69 -3.84 -0.84
CA ARG A 185 -15.98 -4.38 -1.30
C ARG A 185 -16.48 -5.58 -0.48
N THR A 186 -15.58 -6.41 0.07
CA THR A 186 -15.98 -7.51 0.98
C THR A 186 -16.44 -7.03 2.36
N ARG A 187 -16.14 -5.77 2.70
CA ARG A 187 -16.45 -5.16 4.00
C ARG A 187 -17.63 -4.18 3.93
N CYS A 188 -18.01 -3.72 2.74
CA CYS A 188 -19.18 -2.87 2.58
C CYS A 188 -20.44 -3.64 2.94
N ASP A 189 -21.37 -2.96 3.61
CA ASP A 189 -22.72 -3.45 3.82
C ASP A 189 -23.45 -3.59 2.46
N ASP A 190 -24.71 -4.00 2.47
CA ASP A 190 -25.55 -4.09 1.27
C ASP A 190 -26.01 -2.71 0.73
N ASP A 191 -25.15 -1.69 0.82
CA ASP A 191 -25.31 -0.43 0.09
C ASP A 191 -24.92 -0.65 -1.39
N PRO A 192 -25.88 -0.61 -2.32
CA PRO A 192 -25.61 -0.85 -3.74
C PRO A 192 -24.73 0.25 -4.36
N ASP A 193 -24.86 1.50 -3.92
CA ASP A 193 -24.19 2.65 -4.53
C ASP A 193 -22.69 2.62 -4.20
N GLU A 194 -22.35 2.31 -2.94
CA GLU A 194 -20.96 2.17 -2.50
C GLU A 194 -20.27 0.99 -3.20
N ARG A 195 -20.99 -0.13 -3.36
CA ARG A 195 -20.49 -1.33 -4.02
C ARG A 195 -20.23 -1.08 -5.51
N GLU A 196 -21.09 -0.31 -6.18
CA GLU A 196 -20.90 0.10 -7.57
C GLU A 196 -19.71 1.07 -7.73
N ALA A 197 -19.57 2.05 -6.83
CA ALA A 197 -18.43 2.96 -6.83
C ALA A 197 -17.09 2.22 -6.72
N LEU A 198 -17.00 1.21 -5.85
CA LEU A 198 -15.82 0.34 -5.75
C LEU A 198 -15.59 -0.52 -7.00
N LEU A 199 -16.66 -1.03 -7.61
CA LEU A 199 -16.56 -1.77 -8.87
C LEU A 199 -15.99 -0.88 -9.99
N HIS A 200 -16.43 0.37 -10.08
CA HIS A 200 -15.87 1.35 -11.02
C HIS A 200 -14.37 1.58 -10.79
N ARG A 201 -13.91 1.70 -9.54
CA ARG A 201 -12.48 1.82 -9.20
C ARG A 201 -11.67 0.59 -9.63
N VAL A 202 -12.21 -0.61 -9.42
CA VAL A 202 -11.59 -1.88 -9.87
C VAL A 202 -11.47 -1.93 -11.40
N LEU A 203 -12.56 -1.65 -12.11
CA LEU A 203 -12.59 -1.67 -13.58
C LEU A 203 -11.66 -0.61 -14.18
N TYR A 204 -11.64 0.59 -13.60
CA TYR A 204 -10.71 1.65 -13.99
C TYR A 204 -9.26 1.23 -13.81
N THR A 205 -8.92 0.61 -12.67
CA THR A 205 -7.57 0.11 -12.39
C THR A 205 -7.14 -0.94 -13.41
N GLU A 206 -8.01 -1.90 -13.74
CA GLU A 206 -7.72 -2.90 -14.78
C GLU A 206 -7.54 -2.26 -16.16
N ARG A 207 -8.35 -1.27 -16.52
CA ARG A 207 -8.20 -0.55 -17.78
C ARG A 207 -6.82 0.12 -17.88
N ILE A 208 -6.37 0.81 -16.83
CA ILE A 208 -5.05 1.45 -16.83
C ILE A 208 -3.96 0.38 -16.92
N LYS A 209 -4.09 -0.72 -16.18
CA LYS A 209 -3.13 -1.82 -16.20
C LYS A 209 -2.95 -2.39 -17.61
N GLU A 210 -4.05 -2.61 -18.34
CA GLU A 210 -4.00 -3.06 -19.73
C GLU A 210 -3.36 -2.04 -20.66
N VAL A 211 -3.62 -0.75 -20.47
CA VAL A 211 -2.95 0.33 -21.24
C VAL A 211 -1.45 0.32 -20.98
N LEU A 212 -1.01 0.20 -19.72
CA LEU A 212 0.41 0.13 -19.37
C LEU A 212 1.08 -1.13 -19.91
N LYS A 213 0.42 -2.29 -19.78
CA LYS A 213 0.91 -3.57 -20.31
C LYS A 213 1.19 -3.49 -21.81
N ARG A 214 0.28 -2.86 -22.58
CA ARG A 214 0.48 -2.61 -24.02
C ARG A 214 1.65 -1.67 -24.30
N ARG A 215 1.81 -0.59 -23.52
CA ARG A 215 2.95 0.34 -23.64
C ARG A 215 4.29 -0.37 -23.37
N LEU A 216 4.35 -1.19 -22.32
CA LEU A 216 5.54 -1.98 -21.98
C LEU A 216 5.85 -3.03 -23.06
N GLY A 217 4.83 -3.74 -23.57
CA GLY A 217 4.99 -4.72 -24.65
C GLY A 217 5.41 -4.10 -25.99
N ALA A 218 4.90 -2.91 -26.32
CA ALA A 218 5.31 -2.16 -27.51
C ALA A 218 6.76 -1.68 -27.44
N ASN A 219 7.24 -1.31 -26.25
CA ASN A 219 8.63 -0.92 -26.03
C ASN A 219 9.62 -2.10 -26.18
N THR A 220 9.17 -3.33 -25.94
CA THR A 220 9.99 -4.56 -26.14
C THR A 220 9.98 -5.08 -27.58
N ALA A 221 9.01 -4.68 -28.41
CA ALA A 221 8.84 -5.16 -29.78
C ALA A 221 9.57 -4.34 -30.85
N ALA A 222 10.23 -3.25 -30.48
CA ALA A 222 11.01 -2.42 -31.41
C ALA A 222 12.52 -2.55 -31.14
N PRO A 223 13.30 -3.33 -31.92
CA PRO A 223 14.71 -3.04 -32.02
C PRO A 223 14.84 -1.63 -32.61
N ARG A 224 15.47 -0.72 -31.88
CA ARG A 224 15.96 0.54 -32.47
C ARG A 224 17.01 0.18 -33.51
N TYR A 225 16.58 -0.07 -34.75
CA TYR A 225 17.45 0.11 -35.90
C TYR A 225 17.73 1.61 -35.99
N VAL A 226 18.83 2.04 -35.37
CA VAL A 226 19.45 3.30 -35.76
C VAL A 226 19.91 3.08 -37.19
N LYS A 227 19.19 3.65 -38.16
CA LYS A 227 19.72 3.84 -39.51
C LYS A 227 20.95 4.74 -39.38
N VAL A 228 22.12 4.14 -39.20
CA VAL A 228 23.38 4.84 -39.45
C VAL A 228 23.35 5.14 -40.94
N ASN A 229 23.26 6.42 -41.27
CA ASN A 229 23.26 6.88 -42.65
C ASN A 229 24.67 6.62 -43.20
N THR A 230 24.84 5.48 -43.90
CA THR A 230 26.11 5.03 -44.50
C THR A 230 26.58 5.89 -45.68
N SER A 231 25.90 7.01 -45.94
CA SER A 231 26.30 8.00 -46.94
C SER A 231 27.50 8.86 -46.55
N ILE A 232 27.94 8.85 -45.28
CA ILE A 232 29.16 9.56 -44.84
C ILE A 232 30.41 8.65 -44.84
N ILE A 233 30.25 7.32 -44.91
CA ILE A 233 31.38 6.38 -44.84
C ILE A 233 32.03 6.14 -46.22
N HIS A 234 31.35 6.49 -47.32
CA HIS A 234 31.90 6.32 -48.68
C HIS A 234 32.76 7.47 -49.20
N SER A 235 33.03 8.51 -48.41
CA SER A 235 33.94 9.61 -48.78
C SER A 235 35.29 9.59 -48.04
N TYR A 236 35.48 8.70 -47.06
CA TYR A 236 36.71 8.65 -46.26
C TYR A 236 37.62 7.42 -46.51
N VAL A 237 37.28 6.55 -47.46
CA VAL A 237 38.10 5.36 -47.80
C VAL A 237 38.86 5.51 -49.12
N LYS A 238 38.80 6.68 -49.79
CA LYS A 238 39.44 6.88 -51.10
C LYS A 238 40.61 7.86 -51.15
N VAL A 239 41.10 8.34 -50.01
CA VAL A 239 42.30 9.18 -49.98
C VAL A 239 43.22 8.69 -48.88
N ASN A 240 44.42 8.26 -49.28
CA ASN A 240 45.57 7.82 -48.47
C ASN A 240 45.72 6.32 -48.22
N THR A 241 46.02 5.58 -49.29
CA THR A 241 47.19 4.68 -49.25
C THR A 241 48.42 5.45 -49.72
N PRO A 242 49.50 5.48 -48.93
CA PRO A 242 50.72 4.89 -49.47
C PRO A 242 51.43 3.92 -48.52
N MET A 243 52.14 3.03 -49.20
CA MET A 243 53.08 1.98 -48.83
C MET A 243 53.88 2.12 -47.52
N ILE A 244 53.94 0.99 -46.80
CA ILE A 244 55.17 0.28 -46.36
C ILE A 244 56.20 1.08 -45.51
N HIS A 245 56.27 0.85 -44.18
CA HIS A 245 57.39 0.18 -43.46
C HIS A 245 57.31 0.31 -41.91
N LYS A 246 58.02 -0.63 -41.27
CA LYS A 246 58.18 -0.93 -39.83
C LYS A 246 58.51 0.28 -38.94
N GLY A 247 58.06 0.27 -37.67
CA GLY A 247 58.72 1.05 -36.61
C GLY A 247 57.95 1.30 -35.31
N ARG A 248 58.33 0.57 -34.25
CA ARG A 248 58.39 0.90 -32.81
C ARG A 248 57.64 2.13 -32.21
N SER A 249 56.93 1.81 -31.11
CA SER A 249 57.04 2.39 -29.75
C SER A 249 56.37 3.72 -29.37
N SER A 250 55.87 3.70 -28.12
CA SER A 250 55.64 4.82 -27.16
C SER A 250 54.29 5.54 -27.26
N ARG A 251 53.34 5.26 -26.35
CA ARG A 251 53.15 5.80 -24.98
C ARG A 251 52.55 7.22 -24.91
N LEU A 252 51.31 7.23 -24.41
CA LEU A 252 50.75 8.06 -23.31
C LEU A 252 50.48 9.55 -23.48
N ASN A 253 49.44 9.94 -22.72
CA ASN A 253 49.02 11.26 -22.20
C ASN A 253 47.93 12.01 -23.02
N ILE A 254 46.89 12.63 -22.45
CA ILE A 254 46.46 12.94 -21.06
C ILE A 254 44.96 13.40 -21.11
N ILE A 255 44.13 12.89 -20.18
CA ILE A 255 43.11 13.51 -19.26
C ILE A 255 41.93 14.38 -19.80
N PRO A 256 40.71 14.30 -19.16
CA PRO A 256 39.43 14.77 -19.69
C PRO A 256 38.93 16.09 -19.05
N ALA A 257 37.83 16.65 -19.59
CA ALA A 257 37.10 17.76 -18.96
C ALA A 257 35.58 17.52 -18.91
N SER A 258 35.06 17.83 -17.72
CA SER A 258 33.70 17.85 -17.18
C SER A 258 32.61 18.55 -17.98
N VAL A 259 31.35 18.16 -17.76
CA VAL A 259 30.15 18.99 -18.02
C VAL A 259 29.20 18.97 -16.82
N PRO A 260 28.70 20.12 -16.33
CA PRO A 260 27.69 20.24 -15.27
C PRO A 260 26.28 20.61 -15.79
N GLY A 261 25.25 20.21 -15.03
CA GLY A 261 24.01 20.98 -14.69
C GLY A 261 22.92 21.26 -15.75
N MET A 262 21.65 20.98 -15.39
CA MET A 262 20.38 21.69 -15.74
C MET A 262 19.19 20.80 -15.27
N THR A 263 18.52 21.04 -14.13
CA THR A 263 17.44 22.01 -13.78
C THR A 263 16.22 22.11 -14.72
N ASP A 264 15.08 21.77 -14.12
CA ASP A 264 13.72 22.30 -14.26
C ASP A 264 12.98 22.28 -15.60
N ARG A 265 12.02 21.34 -15.72
CA ARG A 265 10.73 21.51 -16.42
C ARG A 265 9.64 20.55 -15.91
N LEU A 266 8.94 20.88 -14.83
CA LEU A 266 7.65 20.26 -14.47
C LEU A 266 6.77 21.23 -13.68
N PHE A 267 6.26 22.26 -14.36
CA PHE A 267 5.14 23.08 -13.89
C PHE A 267 4.35 23.58 -15.10
N ALA A 268 3.48 22.73 -15.65
CA ALA A 268 2.40 23.12 -16.55
C ALA A 268 1.62 21.89 -17.00
N TYR A 269 0.72 21.35 -16.17
CA TYR A 269 -0.47 20.61 -16.66
C TYR A 269 -1.54 20.58 -15.57
N LEU A 270 -2.15 21.74 -15.33
CA LEU A 270 -3.51 21.84 -14.81
C LEU A 270 -4.15 23.00 -15.56
N LEU A 271 -5.05 22.67 -16.48
CA LEU A 271 -6.19 23.42 -17.02
C LEU A 271 -6.46 23.02 -18.47
N ILE A 272 -7.75 22.89 -18.80
CA ILE A 272 -8.38 22.56 -20.09
C ILE A 272 -8.48 21.04 -20.34
N GLY A 273 -9.64 20.40 -20.50
CA GLY A 273 -11.03 20.81 -20.65
C GLY A 273 -11.78 19.61 -21.26
N CYS A 274 -12.96 19.25 -20.72
CA CYS A 274 -13.86 18.25 -21.30
C CYS A 274 -14.35 18.66 -22.69
N PRO A 275 -14.54 17.70 -23.60
CA PRO A 275 -15.75 17.59 -24.40
C PRO A 275 -16.74 16.61 -23.76
#